data_AF-A0A6A4KGR9-F1
#
_entry.id   AF-A0A6A4KGR9-F1
#
_cell.length_a   1.000
_cell.length_b   1.000
_cell.length_c   1.000
_cell.angle_alpha   90.00
_cell.angle_beta   90.00
_cell.angle_gamma   90.00
#
_symmetry.space_group_name_H-M   'P 1'
#
loop_
_entity.id
_entity.type
_entity.pdbx_description
1 polymer ?
#
loop_
_entity_poly.entity_id
_entity_poly.type
_entity_poly.pdbx_seq_one_letter_code
_entity_poly.pdbx_strand_id
1 'polypeptide(L)' 'KFFAQATEEKLKVRRDEVNPLGYYDTELTKNVRDWKEVFDLAVKNPTVIPISPEAGGNELRELVNRWPEYPSELR' A
#
# COMPACT_ATOMS: atom_id res chain seq x y z
N LYS A 1 3.91 -13.88 -9.70
CA LYS A 1 4.32 -14.72 -8.55
C LYS A 1 3.60 -14.30 -7.26
N PHE A 2 3.72 -13.04 -6.82
CA PHE A 2 2.99 -12.56 -5.64
C PHE A 2 1.46 -12.80 -5.67
N PHE A 3 0.77 -12.30 -6.70
CA PHE A 3 -0.69 -12.42 -6.83
C PHE A 3 -1.22 -13.85 -6.98
N ALA A 4 -0.35 -14.80 -7.33
CA ALA A 4 -0.71 -16.22 -7.44
C ALA A 4 -0.69 -16.94 -6.09
N GLN A 5 -0.25 -16.29 -5.01
CA GLN A 5 -0.27 -16.86 -3.67
C GLN A 5 -1.69 -16.87 -3.07
N ALA A 6 -1.82 -17.66 -1.99
CA ALA A 6 -3.02 -17.69 -1.18
C ALA A 6 -3.36 -16.29 -0.63
N THR A 7 -4.65 -16.04 -0.41
CA THR A 7 -5.16 -14.75 0.08
C THR A 7 -4.53 -14.36 1.40
N GLU A 8 -4.29 -15.33 2.29
CA GLU A 8 -3.65 -15.16 3.59
C GLU A 8 -2.24 -14.57 3.46
N GLU A 9 -1.47 -15.02 2.47
CA GLU A 9 -0.11 -14.50 2.22
C GLU A 9 -0.15 -13.07 1.69
N LYS A 10 -1.09 -12.76 0.79
CA LYS A 10 -1.27 -11.39 0.27
C LYS A 10 -1.75 -10.43 1.36
N LEU A 11 -2.60 -10.90 2.28
CA LEU A 11 -3.14 -10.10 3.37
C LEU A 11 -2.11 -9.71 4.43
N LYS A 12 -0.98 -10.43 4.56
CA LYS A 12 0.11 -10.05 5.49
C LYS A 12 0.71 -8.67 5.19
N VAL A 13 0.60 -8.22 3.94
CA VAL A 13 1.10 -6.93 3.47
C VAL A 13 -0.03 -5.97 3.08
N ARG A 14 -1.25 -6.20 3.59
CA ARG A 14 -2.40 -5.35 3.31
C ARG A 14 -2.12 -3.90 3.75
N ARG A 15 -2.52 -2.91 2.94
CA ARG A 15 -2.48 -1.49 3.33
C ARG A 15 -3.56 -1.16 4.38
N ASP A 16 -3.41 -0.04 5.09
CA ASP A 16 -4.42 0.49 6.02
C ASP A 16 -4.54 2.02 5.93
N GLU A 17 -5.38 2.61 6.79
CA GLU A 17 -5.65 4.05 6.81
C GLU A 17 -4.41 4.89 7.17
N VAL A 18 -3.45 4.30 7.89
CA VAL A 18 -2.24 4.99 8.35
C VAL A 18 -1.15 4.89 7.28
N ASN A 19 -0.95 3.70 6.71
CA ASN A 19 0.01 3.43 5.65
C ASN A 19 -0.70 2.88 4.40
N PRO A 20 -0.82 3.71 3.34
CA PRO A 20 -1.53 3.34 2.12
C PRO A 20 -0.74 2.41 1.19
N LEU A 21 0.49 2.01 1.55
CA LEU A 21 1.34 1.15 0.74
C LEU A 21 1.14 -0.32 1.10
N GLY A 22 1.06 -1.19 0.09
CA GLY A 22 0.82 -2.63 0.23
C GLY A 22 -0.34 -3.16 -0.60
N TYR A 23 -0.81 -4.37 -0.27
CA TYR A 23 -1.86 -5.10 -0.98
C TYR A 23 -3.27 -4.60 -0.67
N TYR A 24 -4.16 -4.59 -1.67
CA TYR A 24 -5.58 -4.33 -1.49
C TYR A 24 -6.43 -4.94 -2.62
N ASP A 25 -7.65 -5.39 -2.29
CA ASP A 25 -8.54 -6.10 -3.22
C ASP A 25 -9.99 -5.59 -3.20
N THR A 26 -10.26 -4.54 -2.42
CA THR A 26 -11.61 -3.98 -2.21
C THR A 26 -11.73 -2.56 -2.75
N GLU A 27 -10.98 -2.21 -3.80
CA GLU A 27 -11.12 -0.90 -4.45
C GLU A 27 -12.49 -0.72 -5.08
N LEU A 28 -12.99 0.52 -5.06
CA LEU A 28 -14.29 0.87 -5.60
C LEU A 28 -14.11 1.76 -6.84
N THR A 29 -14.71 1.36 -7.95
CA THR A 29 -14.90 2.21 -9.13
C THR A 29 -16.38 2.56 -9.24
N LYS A 30 -16.74 3.84 -9.11
CA LYS A 30 -18.14 4.31 -9.08
C LYS A 30 -19.00 3.56 -8.04
N ASN A 31 -18.48 3.41 -6.82
CA ASN A 31 -19.13 2.70 -5.70
C ASN A 31 -19.38 1.20 -5.93
N VAL A 32 -18.86 0.62 -7.01
CA VAL A 32 -18.89 -0.82 -7.27
C VAL A 32 -17.50 -1.39 -7.05
N ARG A 33 -17.41 -2.53 -6.36
CA ARG A 33 -16.12 -3.21 -6.15
C ARG A 33 -15.53 -3.58 -7.51
N ASP A 34 -14.33 -3.07 -7.75
CA ASP A 34 -13.58 -3.39 -8.94
C ASP A 34 -13.03 -4.81 -8.85
N TRP A 35 -13.04 -5.55 -9.95
CA TRP A 35 -12.53 -6.92 -10.01
C TRP A 35 -11.02 -6.88 -10.28
N LYS A 36 -10.30 -6.29 -9.35
CA LYS A 36 -8.84 -6.20 -9.40
C LYS A 36 -8.24 -6.34 -8.01
N GLU A 37 -6.99 -6.78 -8.03
CA GLU A 37 -6.09 -6.74 -6.90
C GLU A 37 -5.00 -5.71 -7.22
N VAL A 38 -4.56 -4.96 -6.22
CA VAL A 38 -3.50 -3.95 -6.34
C VAL A 38 -2.42 -4.17 -5.29
N PHE A 39 -1.21 -3.72 -5.61
CA PHE A 39 -0.09 -3.66 -4.68
C PHE A 39 0.62 -2.31 -4.88
N ASP A 40 0.45 -1.39 -3.93
CA ASP A 40 1.02 -0.05 -3.98
C ASP A 40 2.39 0.00 -3.32
N LEU A 41 3.35 0.66 -3.98
CA LEU A 41 4.70 0.88 -3.44
C LEU A 41 5.22 2.27 -3.81
N ALA A 42 6.13 2.78 -2.98
CA ALA A 42 6.92 3.96 -3.28
C ALA A 42 8.34 3.55 -3.69
N VAL A 43 8.88 4.18 -4.74
CA VAL A 43 10.26 3.94 -5.20
C VAL A 43 11.27 4.39 -4.15
N LYS A 44 11.02 5.55 -3.52
CA LYS A 44 11.79 6.00 -2.35
C LYS A 44 11.16 5.40 -1.10
N ASN A 45 11.94 4.69 -0.29
CA ASN A 45 11.43 4.03 0.90
C ASN A 45 12.39 4.26 2.08
N PRO A 46 12.00 4.99 3.14
CA PRO A 46 10.69 5.62 3.33
C PRO A 46 10.45 6.83 2.41
N THR A 47 9.19 7.06 2.05
CA THR A 47 8.73 8.32 1.43
C THR A 47 8.15 9.21 2.52
N VAL A 48 8.59 10.47 2.58
CA VAL A 48 8.10 11.46 3.56
C VAL A 48 7.09 12.37 2.87
N ILE A 49 5.88 12.46 3.42
CA ILE A 49 4.81 13.34 2.93
C ILE A 49 4.31 14.25 4.06
N PRO A 50 3.80 15.45 3.73
CA PRO A 50 3.05 16.24 4.69
C PRO A 50 1.76 15.50 5.09
N ILE A 51 1.38 15.58 6.37
CA ILE A 51 0.12 15.00 6.86
C ILE A 51 -1.09 15.79 6.37
N SER A 52 -0.91 17.10 6.22
CA SER A 52 -1.96 18.03 5.84
C SER A 52 -1.52 18.86 4.62
N PRO A 53 -2.45 19.19 3.70
CA PRO A 53 -2.19 20.10 2.59
C PRO A 53 -2.22 21.58 3.00
N GLU A 54 -2.58 21.91 4.26
CA GLU A 54 -2.65 23.28 4.73
C GLU A 54 -1.27 23.93 4.85
N ALA A 55 -1.15 25.16 4.33
CA ALA A 55 0.06 25.95 4.44
C ALA A 55 0.34 26.29 5.92
N GLY A 56 1.31 25.59 6.52
CA GLY A 56 1.72 25.74 7.92
C GLY A 56 1.74 24.45 8.73
N GLY A 57 1.20 23.35 8.19
CA GLY A 57 1.35 22.03 8.79
C GLY A 57 2.79 21.54 8.67
N ASN A 58 3.54 21.57 9.78
CA ASN A 58 4.90 21.03 9.85
C ASN A 58 4.92 19.52 10.14
N GLU A 59 3.75 18.89 10.29
CA GLU A 59 3.65 17.47 10.59
C GLU A 59 3.94 16.64 9.34
N LEU A 60 4.97 15.81 9.44
CA LEU A 60 5.41 14.90 8.40
C LEU A 60 5.07 13.47 8.80
N ARG A 61 4.73 12.65 7.81
CA ARG A 61 4.56 11.21 7.97
C ARG A 61 5.47 10.47 7.02
N GLU A 62 6.08 9.41 7.53
CA GLU A 62 6.81 8.44 6.73
C GLU A 62 5.87 7.32 6.26
N LEU A 63 5.92 7.05 4.95
CA LEU A 63 5.29 5.89 4.34
C LEU A 63 6.37 4.86 4.04
N VAL A 64 6.15 3.64 4.53
CA VAL A 64 7.10 2.52 4.40
C VAL A 64 6.46 1.41 3.57
N ASN A 65 7.13 0.92 2.53
CA ASN A 65 6.62 -0.20 1.74
C ASN A 65 6.47 -1.46 2.61
N ARG A 66 5.32 -2.14 2.49
CA ARG A 66 5.05 -3.44 3.12
C ARG A 66 5.42 -4.55 2.15
N TRP A 67 6.63 -5.06 2.26
CA TRP A 67 7.13 -6.09 1.34
C TRP A 67 6.67 -7.49 1.73
N PRO A 68 6.21 -8.32 0.77
CA PRO A 68 5.90 -9.71 1.04
C PRO A 68 7.19 -10.53 1.19
N GLU A 69 7.11 -11.62 1.94
CA GLU A 69 8.24 -12.55 2.10
C GLU A 69 8.59 -13.25 0.77
N TYR A 70 7.56 -13.57 -0.01
CA TYR A 70 7.70 -14.14 -1.35
C TYR A 70 6.81 -13.38 -2.35
N PRO A 71 7.28 -13.12 -3.58
CA PRO A 71 8.64 -13.34 -4.05
C PRO A 71 9.61 -12.29 -3.50
N SER A 72 10.82 -12.70 -3.12
CA SER A 72 11.80 -11.80 -2.52
C SER A 72 12.34 -10.76 -3.51
N GLU A 73 12.29 -11.04 -4.81
CA GLU A 73 12.66 -10.09 -5.87
C GLU A 73 11.73 -8.87 -6.01
N LEU A 74 10.62 -8.83 -5.24
CA LEU A 74 9.73 -7.67 -5.25
C LEU A 74 10.25 -6.50 -4.41
N ARG A 75 11.17 -6.75 -3.46
CA ARG A 75 11.72 -5.77 -2.52
C ARG A 75 12.77 -4.84 -3.13
#